data_AF-Q2NVC3-F1
#
_entry.id   AF-Q2NVC3-F1
#
_cell.length_a   1.000
_cell.length_b   1.000
_cell.length_c   1.000
_cell.angle_alpha   90.00
_cell.angle_beta   90.00
_cell.angle_gamma   90.00
#
_symmetry.space_group_name_H-M   'P 1'
#
loop_
_entity.id
_entity.type
_entity.pdbx_description
1 polymer ?
#
loop_
_entity_poly.entity_id
_entity_poly.type
_entity_poly.pdbx_seq_one_letter_code
_entity_poly.pdbx_strand_id
1 'polypeptide(L)'
;MGFSGFVELQQALRAELSWRSNGPLQLLDRHQTAGGHLEAMETSLQATCDSISQSLRQIPAFDIQQAIALLGQSGKRVTLGGRRFSQSLAIYLERHLRQLRPQVMLLPEVPHQRILPVVDAGRQDIFVLFDFRRYQRNMVELAQQVTERGAALILVTDSHLSPLAAHAQVVLPVQANPVGPSAPTPWHLSWWKCWRRGCLPVWGIRR
;
A
#
# COMPACT_ATOMS: atom_id res chain seq x y z
N MET A 1 -23.96 13.95 -22.41
CA MET A 1 -22.59 14.52 -22.39
C MET A 1 -22.65 15.78 -21.54
N GLY A 2 -22.48 15.64 -20.23
CA GLY A 2 -22.92 16.62 -19.22
C GLY A 2 -21.93 17.75 -18.89
N PHE A 3 -21.26 18.31 -19.88
CA PHE A 3 -20.40 19.49 -19.68
C PHE A 3 -20.86 20.61 -20.63
N SER A 4 -21.05 21.82 -20.09
CA SER A 4 -21.54 23.00 -20.80
C SER A 4 -20.48 23.65 -21.69
N GLY A 5 -19.25 23.14 -21.70
CA GLY A 5 -18.21 23.61 -22.62
C GLY A 5 -16.82 23.00 -22.38
N PHE A 6 -15.90 23.30 -23.30
CA PHE A 6 -14.52 22.81 -23.26
C PHE A 6 -13.74 23.29 -22.02
N VAL A 7 -14.07 24.46 -21.48
CA VAL A 7 -13.47 24.99 -20.25
C VAL A 7 -13.88 24.18 -19.02
N GLU A 8 -15.16 23.79 -18.92
CA GLU A 8 -15.66 22.96 -17.83
C GLU A 8 -15.10 21.53 -17.91
N LEU A 9 -14.99 21.00 -19.14
CA LEU A 9 -14.29 19.74 -19.39
C LEU A 9 -12.81 19.82 -18.98
N GLN A 10 -12.11 20.91 -19.32
CA GLN A 10 -10.71 21.13 -18.91
C GLN A 10 -10.57 21.29 -17.39
N GLN A 11 -11.53 21.93 -16.72
CA GLN A 11 -11.52 22.06 -15.26
C GLN A 11 -11.78 20.72 -14.57
N ALA A 12 -12.76 19.94 -15.06
CA ALA A 12 -13.02 18.60 -14.56
C ALA A 12 -11.83 17.66 -14.79
N LEU A 13 -11.18 17.74 -15.95
CA LEU A 13 -9.94 16.98 -16.24
C LEU A 13 -8.76 17.44 -15.40
N ARG A 14 -8.57 18.75 -15.17
CA ARG A 14 -7.53 19.26 -14.28
C ARG A 14 -7.79 18.85 -12.83
N ALA A 15 -9.04 18.86 -12.39
CA ALA A 15 -9.44 18.39 -11.06
C ALA A 15 -9.13 16.89 -10.91
N GLU A 16 -9.52 16.06 -11.89
CA GLU A 16 -9.24 14.62 -11.90
C GLU A 16 -7.74 14.30 -11.99
N LEU A 17 -7.00 15.00 -12.86
CA LEU A 17 -5.54 14.88 -12.97
C LEU A 17 -4.83 15.37 -11.72
N SER A 18 -5.30 16.44 -11.08
CA SER A 18 -4.80 16.90 -9.79
C SER A 18 -5.04 15.83 -8.73
N TRP A 19 -6.25 15.26 -8.66
CA TRP A 19 -6.60 14.21 -7.70
C TRP A 19 -5.71 12.97 -7.86
N ARG A 20 -5.41 12.55 -9.10
CA ARG A 20 -4.48 11.45 -9.40
C ARG A 20 -3.00 11.81 -9.18
N SER A 21 -2.63 13.08 -9.35
CA SER A 21 -1.28 13.61 -9.19
C SER A 21 -0.98 14.11 -7.77
N ASN A 22 -1.96 14.07 -6.85
CA ASN A 22 -1.82 14.57 -5.49
C ASN A 22 -0.86 13.70 -4.69
N GLY A 23 0.42 13.98 -4.86
CA GLY A 23 1.48 13.50 -4.00
C GLY A 23 1.42 14.12 -2.61
N PRO A 24 2.19 13.55 -1.65
CA PRO A 24 2.19 13.94 -0.24
C PRO A 24 2.43 15.45 0.05
N LEU A 25 2.89 16.23 -0.93
CA LEU A 25 3.18 17.66 -0.79
C LEU A 25 1.93 18.56 -0.66
N GLN A 26 0.79 18.24 -1.28
CA GLN A 26 -0.42 19.09 -1.12
C GLN A 26 -1.22 18.71 0.14
N LEU A 27 -1.05 17.49 0.66
CA LEU A 27 -1.54 17.12 1.98
C LEU A 27 -0.87 17.95 3.09
N LEU A 28 0.37 18.41 2.89
CA LEU A 28 1.03 19.35 3.80
C LEU A 28 0.38 20.72 3.84
N ASP A 29 -0.04 21.28 2.70
CA ASP A 29 -0.63 22.61 2.65
C ASP A 29 -2.01 22.65 3.33
N ARG A 30 -2.77 21.56 3.27
CA ARG A 30 -4.04 21.44 4.03
C ARG A 30 -3.85 21.35 5.54
N HIS A 31 -2.71 20.86 6.02
CA HIS A 31 -2.40 20.82 7.45
C HIS A 31 -1.72 22.10 7.95
N GLN A 32 -1.45 23.08 7.08
CA GLN A 32 -0.86 24.37 7.47
C GLN A 32 -1.90 25.40 7.92
N THR A 33 -3.20 25.11 7.82
CA THR A 33 -4.24 26.06 8.21
C THR A 33 -4.71 25.85 9.65
N ALA A 34 -4.19 26.72 10.52
CA ALA A 34 -4.79 27.23 11.77
C ALA A 34 -4.76 26.40 13.08
N GLY A 35 -4.31 25.14 13.09
CA GLY A 35 -4.23 24.33 14.32
C GLY A 35 -2.79 24.12 14.83
N GLY A 36 -2.60 24.04 16.15
CA GLY A 36 -1.32 23.63 16.74
C GLY A 36 -0.93 22.21 16.30
N HIS A 37 0.35 21.84 16.39
CA HIS A 37 0.83 20.50 15.97
C HIS A 37 0.02 19.35 16.58
N LEU A 38 -0.47 19.54 17.82
CA LEU A 38 -1.32 18.59 18.53
C LEU A 38 -2.69 18.38 17.85
N GLU A 39 -3.35 19.46 17.43
CA GLU A 39 -4.66 19.42 16.76
C GLU A 39 -4.57 18.76 15.37
N ALA A 40 -3.46 19.00 14.66
CA ALA A 40 -3.17 18.30 13.40
C ALA A 40 -2.93 16.79 13.62
N MET A 41 -2.27 16.41 14.73
CA MET A 41 -2.08 15.01 15.11
C MET A 41 -3.42 14.34 15.50
N GLU A 42 -4.26 15.03 16.27
CA GLU A 42 -5.59 14.52 16.65
C GLU A 42 -6.50 14.33 15.44
N THR A 43 -6.52 15.30 14.52
CA THR A 43 -7.26 15.20 13.26
C THR A 43 -6.75 14.03 12.41
N SER A 44 -5.43 13.86 12.34
CA SER A 44 -4.80 12.73 11.65
C SER A 44 -5.16 11.38 12.27
N LEU A 45 -5.15 11.29 13.60
CA LEU A 45 -5.54 10.08 14.33
C LEU A 45 -7.00 9.74 14.05
N GLN A 46 -7.90 10.71 14.17
CA GLN A 46 -9.33 10.51 13.94
C GLN A 46 -9.59 10.03 12.51
N ALA A 47 -9.01 10.70 11.52
CA ALA A 47 -9.16 10.29 10.12
C ALA A 47 -8.57 8.90 9.84
N THR A 48 -7.51 8.51 10.55
CA THR A 48 -6.94 7.15 10.46
C THR A 48 -7.91 6.12 11.04
N CYS A 49 -8.47 6.36 12.24
CA CYS A 49 -9.47 5.49 12.86
C CYS A 49 -10.73 5.34 11.99
N ASP A 50 -11.19 6.43 11.38
CA ASP A 50 -12.33 6.43 10.47
C ASP A 50 -12.02 5.62 9.21
N SER A 51 -10.82 5.78 8.64
CA SER A 51 -10.37 5.01 7.48
C SER A 51 -10.29 3.51 7.77
N ILE A 52 -9.77 3.12 8.94
CA ILE A 52 -9.74 1.72 9.38
C ILE A 52 -11.16 1.19 9.53
N SER A 53 -12.03 1.92 10.22
CA SER A 53 -13.42 1.52 10.45
C SER A 53 -14.19 1.38 9.13
N GLN A 54 -13.99 2.30 8.19
CA GLN A 54 -14.59 2.26 6.87
C GLN A 54 -14.06 1.08 6.04
N SER A 55 -12.76 0.79 6.10
CA SER A 55 -12.16 -0.37 5.44
C SER A 55 -12.84 -1.66 5.87
N LEU A 56 -12.99 -1.84 7.19
CA LEU A 56 -13.60 -3.05 7.76
C LEU A 56 -15.08 -3.22 7.33
N ARG A 57 -15.80 -2.11 7.13
CA ARG A 57 -17.19 -2.14 6.64
C ARG A 57 -17.30 -2.42 5.14
N GLN A 58 -16.27 -2.07 4.38
CA GLN A 58 -16.29 -2.17 2.92
C GLN A 58 -15.83 -3.53 2.40
N ILE A 59 -15.04 -4.27 3.18
CA ILE A 59 -14.62 -5.62 2.79
C ILE A 59 -15.83 -6.56 2.93
N PRO A 60 -16.31 -7.19 1.84
CA PRO A 60 -17.38 -8.18 1.93
C PRO A 60 -16.95 -9.35 2.82
N ALA A 61 -17.83 -9.77 3.73
CA ALA A 61 -17.57 -10.92 4.60
C ALA A 61 -17.24 -12.19 3.80
N PHE A 62 -17.83 -12.33 2.61
CA PHE A 62 -17.56 -13.42 1.68
C PHE A 62 -16.08 -13.47 1.24
N ASP A 63 -15.49 -12.33 0.87
CA ASP A 63 -14.09 -12.27 0.41
C ASP A 63 -13.13 -12.64 1.55
N ILE A 64 -13.43 -12.20 2.77
CA ILE A 64 -12.67 -12.60 3.98
C ILE A 64 -12.77 -14.10 4.19
N GLN A 65 -13.97 -14.68 4.14
CA GLN A 65 -14.16 -16.11 4.31
C GLN A 65 -13.44 -16.92 3.24
N GLN A 66 -13.45 -16.44 1.99
CA GLN A 66 -12.74 -17.08 0.88
C GLN A 66 -11.22 -17.01 1.06
N ALA A 67 -10.68 -15.87 1.50
CA ALA A 67 -9.27 -15.73 1.83
C ALA A 67 -8.86 -16.67 2.98
N ILE A 68 -9.67 -16.76 4.04
CA ILE A 68 -9.43 -17.68 5.17
C ILE A 68 -9.48 -19.13 4.68
N ALA A 69 -10.46 -19.50 3.86
CA ALA A 69 -10.59 -20.86 3.32
C ALA A 69 -9.40 -21.25 2.43
N LEU A 70 -8.86 -20.32 1.63
CA LEU A 70 -7.64 -20.54 0.86
C LEU A 70 -6.43 -20.70 1.78
N LEU A 71 -6.22 -19.75 2.70
CA LEU A 71 -5.07 -19.75 3.61
C LEU A 71 -5.11 -20.88 4.65
N GLY A 72 -6.28 -21.46 4.92
CA GLY A 72 -6.45 -22.62 5.81
C GLY A 72 -6.07 -23.96 5.17
N GLN A 73 -5.86 -24.03 3.85
CA GLN A 73 -5.50 -25.26 3.15
C GLN A 73 -4.02 -25.61 3.44
N SER A 74 -3.79 -26.49 4.41
CA SER A 74 -2.46 -26.87 4.91
C SER A 74 -1.52 -27.46 3.85
N GLY A 75 -2.07 -28.09 2.81
CA GLY A 75 -1.30 -28.66 1.69
C GLY A 75 -0.77 -27.64 0.67
N LYS A 76 -1.20 -26.37 0.74
CA LYS A 76 -0.79 -25.34 -0.20
C LYS A 76 0.38 -24.51 0.30
N ARG A 77 1.33 -24.14 -0.55
CA ARG A 77 2.42 -23.22 -0.18
C ARG A 77 1.91 -21.78 -0.25
N VAL A 78 2.23 -20.96 0.75
CA VAL A 78 1.81 -19.56 0.81
C VAL A 78 3.02 -18.64 0.62
N THR A 79 3.00 -17.82 -0.43
CA THR A 79 4.03 -16.83 -0.73
C THR A 79 3.47 -15.43 -0.55
N LEU A 80 4.05 -14.66 0.38
CA LEU A 80 3.59 -13.31 0.72
C LEU A 80 4.55 -12.28 0.15
N GLY A 81 4.04 -11.26 -0.52
CA GLY A 81 4.87 -10.24 -1.14
C GLY A 81 4.24 -8.86 -1.12
N GLY A 82 5.09 -7.85 -1.04
CA GLY A 82 4.69 -6.46 -1.21
C GLY A 82 5.79 -5.65 -1.88
N ARG A 83 5.50 -4.36 -2.06
CA ARG A 83 6.50 -3.34 -2.41
C ARG A 83 7.10 -2.72 -1.14
N ARG A 84 8.12 -1.87 -1.27
CA ARG A 84 8.91 -1.25 -0.17
C ARG A 84 8.18 -1.12 1.18
N PHE A 85 7.11 -0.32 1.24
CA PHE A 85 6.38 -0.10 2.50
C PHE A 85 5.41 -1.25 2.83
N SER A 86 4.66 -1.71 1.85
CA SER A 86 3.71 -2.84 1.97
C SER A 86 4.38 -4.19 2.27
N GLN A 87 5.68 -4.33 2.05
CA GLN A 87 6.46 -5.53 2.39
C GLN A 87 6.47 -5.76 3.90
N SER A 88 6.44 -4.68 4.70
CA SER A 88 6.29 -4.80 6.15
C SER A 88 5.00 -5.52 6.55
N LEU A 89 3.90 -5.30 5.82
CA LEU A 89 2.63 -6.01 6.02
C LEU A 89 2.75 -7.49 5.62
N ALA A 90 3.45 -7.78 4.51
CA ALA A 90 3.73 -9.15 4.10
C ALA A 90 4.55 -9.90 5.16
N ILE A 91 5.60 -9.28 5.70
CA ILE A 91 6.42 -9.83 6.79
C ILE A 91 5.57 -10.05 8.04
N TYR A 92 4.73 -9.09 8.40
CA TYR A 92 3.87 -9.21 9.56
C TYR A 92 2.89 -10.39 9.45
N LEU A 93 2.21 -10.52 8.32
CA LEU A 93 1.29 -11.63 8.06
C LEU A 93 2.02 -12.97 7.97
N GLU A 94 3.21 -13.01 7.36
CA GLU A 94 4.03 -14.21 7.28
C GLU A 94 4.38 -14.75 8.66
N ARG A 95 4.81 -13.88 9.59
CA ARG A 95 5.14 -14.27 10.96
C ARG A 95 3.95 -14.87 11.70
N HIS A 96 2.75 -14.34 11.48
CA HIS A 96 1.54 -14.90 12.08
C HIS A 96 1.16 -16.24 11.46
N LEU A 97 1.18 -16.33 10.12
CA LEU A 97 0.83 -17.57 9.43
C LEU A 97 1.81 -18.70 9.73
N ARG A 98 3.11 -18.42 9.90
CA ARG A 98 4.10 -19.43 10.29
C ARG A 98 3.85 -20.07 11.64
N GLN A 99 3.17 -19.38 12.56
CA GLN A 99 2.77 -19.96 13.85
C GLN A 99 1.60 -20.94 13.68
N LEU A 100 0.81 -20.79 12.62
CA LEU A 100 -0.43 -21.54 12.41
C LEU A 100 -0.27 -22.69 11.40
N ARG A 101 0.68 -22.57 10.47
CA ARG A 101 0.85 -23.53 9.38
C ARG A 101 2.27 -23.58 8.82
N PRO A 102 2.69 -24.72 8.26
CA PRO A 102 3.95 -24.81 7.53
C PRO A 102 3.85 -24.18 6.13
N GLN A 103 4.99 -24.12 5.44
CA GLN A 103 5.11 -23.74 4.02
C GLN A 103 4.66 -22.30 3.71
N VAL A 104 5.03 -21.37 4.59
CA VAL A 104 4.82 -19.93 4.40
C VAL A 104 6.17 -19.27 4.13
N MET A 105 6.28 -18.52 3.05
CA MET A 105 7.50 -17.80 2.69
C MET A 105 7.22 -16.37 2.24
N LEU A 106 8.23 -15.52 2.37
CA LEU A 106 8.22 -14.18 1.80
C LEU A 106 8.78 -14.20 0.39
N LEU A 107 8.13 -13.47 -0.50
CA LEU A 107 8.67 -13.13 -1.79
C LEU A 107 9.90 -12.23 -1.59
N PRO A 108 11.07 -12.58 -2.16
CA PRO A 108 12.28 -11.78 -2.01
C PRO A 108 12.07 -10.34 -2.51
N GLU A 109 12.67 -9.35 -1.86
CA GLU A 109 12.59 -7.97 -2.34
C GLU A 109 13.41 -7.74 -3.61
N VAL A 110 14.48 -8.50 -3.78
CA VAL A 110 15.41 -8.38 -4.90
C VAL A 110 14.80 -9.05 -6.15
N PRO A 111 14.65 -8.33 -7.28
CA PRO A 111 13.90 -8.84 -8.44
C PRO A 111 14.38 -10.19 -8.99
N HIS A 112 15.70 -10.40 -9.13
CA HIS A 112 16.23 -11.65 -9.68
C HIS A 112 15.98 -12.86 -8.77
N GLN A 113 15.81 -12.64 -7.45
CA GLN A 113 15.51 -13.70 -6.50
C GLN A 113 14.03 -14.12 -6.56
N ARG A 114 13.16 -13.32 -7.19
CA ARG A 114 11.74 -13.65 -7.39
C ARG A 114 11.51 -14.66 -8.52
N ILE A 115 12.51 -14.86 -9.38
CA ILE A 115 12.37 -15.73 -10.57
C ILE A 115 11.98 -17.15 -10.16
N LEU A 116 12.69 -17.74 -9.20
CA LEU A 116 12.43 -19.12 -8.77
C LEU A 116 11.01 -19.30 -8.19
N PRO A 117 10.55 -18.51 -7.19
CA PRO A 117 9.16 -18.62 -6.70
C PRO A 117 8.10 -18.46 -7.79
N VAL A 118 8.35 -17.64 -8.80
CA VAL A 118 7.38 -17.39 -9.88
C VAL A 118 7.39 -18.52 -10.91
N VAL A 119 8.56 -19.06 -11.25
CA VAL A 119 8.70 -20.18 -12.19
C VAL A 119 8.13 -21.47 -11.59
N ASP A 120 8.35 -21.70 -10.29
CA ASP A 120 7.89 -22.89 -9.58
C ASP A 120 6.43 -22.81 -9.10
N ALA A 121 5.74 -21.70 -9.39
CA ALA A 121 4.35 -21.50 -9.04
C ALA A 121 3.45 -22.50 -9.78
N GLY A 122 2.44 -23.00 -9.08
CA GLY A 122 1.43 -23.90 -9.63
C GLY A 122 0.16 -23.96 -8.80
N ARG A 123 -0.68 -24.96 -9.06
CA ARG A 123 -2.01 -25.13 -8.45
C ARG A 123 -2.00 -25.34 -6.93
N GLN A 124 -0.84 -25.67 -6.37
CA GLN A 124 -0.63 -25.83 -4.93
C GLN A 124 -0.11 -24.56 -4.26
N ASP A 125 0.01 -23.46 -4.99
CA ASP A 125 0.52 -22.19 -4.47
C ASP A 125 -0.57 -21.16 -4.28
N ILE A 126 -0.41 -20.38 -3.22
CA ILE A 126 -1.21 -19.20 -2.93
C ILE A 126 -0.24 -18.02 -2.81
N PHE A 127 -0.45 -17.01 -3.64
CA PHE A 127 0.25 -15.74 -3.52
C PHE A 127 -0.65 -14.75 -2.79
N VAL A 128 -0.09 -14.06 -1.81
CA VAL A 128 -0.74 -12.93 -1.13
C VAL A 128 0.08 -11.69 -1.42
N LEU A 129 -0.46 -10.81 -2.27
CA LEU A 129 0.24 -9.61 -2.70
C LEU A 129 -0.38 -8.37 -2.06
N PHE A 130 0.47 -7.54 -1.45
CA PHE A 130 0.10 -6.24 -0.92
C PHE A 130 0.53 -5.16 -1.92
N ASP A 131 -0.46 -4.47 -2.50
CA ASP A 131 -0.22 -3.40 -3.47
C ASP A 131 -1.01 -2.14 -3.13
N PHE A 132 -0.30 -1.14 -2.60
CA PHE A 132 -0.85 0.13 -2.13
C PHE A 132 -0.16 1.31 -2.81
N ARG A 133 -0.88 2.07 -3.65
CA ARG A 133 -0.41 3.26 -4.41
C ARG A 133 0.91 3.12 -5.20
N ARG A 134 0.87 3.53 -6.48
CA ARG A 134 1.93 3.38 -7.51
C ARG A 134 2.05 1.94 -8.02
N TYR A 135 1.07 1.54 -8.83
CA TYR A 135 1.06 0.28 -9.56
C TYR A 135 2.37 0.12 -10.36
N GLN A 136 3.22 -0.81 -9.93
CA GLN A 136 4.45 -1.10 -10.65
C GLN A 136 4.19 -2.24 -11.63
N ARG A 137 4.61 -2.06 -12.89
CA ARG A 137 4.41 -3.07 -13.95
C ARG A 137 4.95 -4.45 -13.55
N ASN A 138 6.08 -4.49 -12.85
CA ASN A 138 6.69 -5.73 -12.38
C ASN A 138 5.79 -6.57 -11.45
N MET A 139 4.92 -5.97 -10.64
CA MET A 139 4.01 -6.71 -9.77
C MET A 139 2.79 -7.22 -10.54
N VAL A 140 2.34 -6.49 -11.56
CA VAL A 140 1.28 -6.95 -12.48
C VAL A 140 1.78 -8.15 -13.28
N GLU A 141 2.97 -8.05 -13.86
CA GLU A 141 3.60 -9.15 -14.61
C GLU A 141 3.79 -10.39 -13.72
N LEU A 142 4.22 -10.20 -12.47
CA LEU A 142 4.33 -11.30 -11.51
C LEU A 142 2.97 -11.94 -11.23
N ALA A 143 1.95 -11.12 -10.93
CA ALA A 143 0.60 -11.61 -10.66
C ALA A 143 0.02 -12.38 -11.86
N GLN A 144 0.22 -11.89 -13.08
CA GLN A 144 -0.15 -12.58 -14.30
C GLN A 144 0.58 -13.92 -14.42
N GLN A 145 1.92 -13.93 -14.27
CA GLN A 145 2.73 -15.13 -14.44
C GLN A 145 2.35 -16.24 -13.46
N VAL A 146 2.11 -15.93 -12.18
CA VAL A 146 1.76 -16.97 -11.19
C VAL A 146 0.34 -17.48 -11.40
N THR A 147 -0.59 -16.63 -11.82
CA THR A 147 -1.99 -17.00 -12.05
C THR A 147 -2.18 -17.81 -13.33
N GLU A 148 -1.43 -17.49 -14.40
CA GLU A 148 -1.37 -18.31 -15.63
C GLU A 148 -0.87 -19.73 -15.36
N ARG A 149 -0.03 -19.92 -14.34
CA ARG A 149 0.44 -21.24 -13.87
C ARG A 149 -0.55 -21.95 -12.95
N GLY A 150 -1.69 -21.31 -12.64
CA GLY A 150 -2.76 -21.87 -11.82
C GLY A 150 -2.63 -21.62 -10.33
N ALA A 151 -1.68 -20.78 -9.88
CA ALA A 151 -1.62 -20.37 -8.48
C ALA A 151 -2.81 -19.47 -8.13
N ALA A 152 -3.30 -19.61 -6.90
CA ALA A 152 -4.32 -18.71 -6.37
C ALA A 152 -3.67 -17.37 -5.98
N LEU A 153 -4.35 -16.25 -6.23
CA LEU A 153 -3.88 -14.92 -5.86
C LEU A 153 -4.90 -14.22 -4.95
N ILE A 154 -4.44 -13.80 -3.78
CA ILE A 154 -5.14 -12.92 -2.86
C ILE A 154 -4.46 -11.55 -2.94
N LEU A 155 -5.21 -10.52 -3.31
CA LEU A 155 -4.72 -9.15 -3.41
C LEU A 155 -5.23 -8.32 -2.23
N VAL A 156 -4.34 -7.62 -1.55
CA VAL A 156 -4.67 -6.61 -0.55
C VAL A 156 -4.27 -5.24 -1.12
N THR A 157 -5.23 -4.34 -1.31
CA THR A 157 -5.01 -3.08 -2.05
C THR A 157 -5.92 -1.95 -1.60
N ASP A 158 -5.57 -0.70 -1.92
CA ASP A 158 -6.41 0.48 -1.64
C ASP A 158 -7.48 0.78 -2.67
N SER A 159 -7.51 0.04 -3.78
CA SER A 159 -8.50 0.27 -4.83
C SER A 159 -8.88 -1.01 -5.57
N HIS A 160 -10.18 -1.21 -5.77
CA HIS A 160 -10.69 -2.22 -6.69
C HIS A 160 -10.25 -2.01 -8.14
N LEU A 161 -9.77 -0.80 -8.48
CA LEU A 161 -9.24 -0.48 -9.81
C LEU A 161 -7.75 -0.83 -9.95
N SER A 162 -7.16 -1.54 -8.99
CA SER A 162 -5.79 -2.04 -9.14
C SER A 162 -5.70 -2.97 -10.36
N PRO A 163 -4.72 -2.80 -11.26
CA PRO A 163 -4.50 -3.72 -12.36
C PRO A 163 -4.28 -5.18 -11.91
N LEU A 164 -3.80 -5.40 -10.69
CA LEU A 164 -3.64 -6.74 -10.12
C LEU A 164 -4.98 -7.41 -9.80
N ALA A 165 -6.05 -6.64 -9.61
CA ALA A 165 -7.36 -7.17 -9.25
C ALA A 165 -7.92 -8.09 -10.35
N ALA A 166 -7.60 -7.84 -11.62
CA ALA A 166 -8.01 -8.68 -12.75
C ALA A 166 -7.45 -10.12 -12.69
N HIS A 167 -6.34 -10.33 -11.97
CA HIS A 167 -5.70 -11.62 -11.81
C HIS A 167 -6.03 -12.27 -10.45
N ALA A 168 -6.59 -11.51 -9.51
CA ALA A 168 -6.81 -11.97 -8.15
C ALA A 168 -8.08 -12.80 -8.03
N GLN A 169 -7.99 -13.93 -7.34
CA GLN A 169 -9.15 -14.73 -6.96
C GLN A 169 -9.94 -14.06 -5.84
N VAL A 170 -9.24 -13.37 -4.92
CA VAL A 170 -9.84 -12.61 -3.82
C VAL A 170 -9.18 -11.23 -3.77
N VAL A 171 -9.99 -10.18 -3.67
CA VAL A 171 -9.52 -8.79 -3.51
C VAL A 171 -10.02 -8.27 -2.18
N LEU A 172 -9.09 -7.88 -1.31
CA LEU A 172 -9.37 -7.28 0.00
C LEU A 172 -9.08 -5.77 -0.09
N PRO A 173 -10.10 -4.93 -0.36
CA PRO A 173 -9.94 -3.48 -0.42
C PRO A 173 -9.72 -2.92 1.00
N VAL A 174 -8.69 -2.09 1.18
CA VAL A 174 -8.38 -1.43 2.45
C VAL A 174 -8.15 0.06 2.20
N GLN A 175 -8.89 0.94 2.85
CA GLN A 175 -8.70 2.38 2.75
C GLN A 175 -7.32 2.76 3.30
N ALA A 176 -6.39 3.03 2.40
CA ALA A 176 -5.13 3.69 2.71
C ALA A 176 -5.25 5.17 2.38
N ASN A 177 -5.95 5.92 3.23
CA ASN A 177 -5.93 7.37 3.15
C ASN A 177 -4.75 7.88 3.96
N PRO A 178 -3.73 8.53 3.36
CA PRO A 178 -2.66 9.13 4.13
C PRO A 178 -3.23 10.38 4.82
N VAL A 179 -3.71 10.23 6.05
CA VAL A 179 -3.98 11.37 6.92
C VAL A 179 -3.00 11.28 8.08
N GLY A 180 -1.77 11.74 7.86
CA GLY A 180 -0.73 11.77 8.90
C GLY A 180 0.64 12.31 8.47
N PRO A 181 1.53 12.59 9.44
CA PRO A 181 2.69 13.50 9.33
C PRO A 181 3.88 12.95 8.52
N SER A 182 3.70 11.87 7.77
CA SER A 182 4.68 11.39 6.78
C SER A 182 4.66 12.18 5.48
N ALA A 183 3.73 13.13 5.35
CA ALA A 183 3.94 14.27 4.47
C ALA A 183 5.20 15.01 4.97
N PRO A 184 6.25 15.19 4.14
CA PRO A 184 7.53 15.77 4.58
C PRO A 184 7.33 17.07 5.36
N THR A 185 7.43 16.97 6.69
CA THR A 185 7.30 18.10 7.59
C THR A 185 8.42 19.12 7.33
N PRO A 186 8.18 20.42 7.55
CA PRO A 186 9.16 21.48 7.29
C PRO A 186 10.53 21.26 7.99
N TRP A 187 10.57 20.52 9.11
CA TRP A 187 11.82 20.23 9.81
C TRP A 187 12.75 19.28 9.05
N HIS A 188 12.21 18.39 8.21
CA HIS A 188 13.01 17.50 7.36
C HIS A 188 13.74 18.29 6.26
N LEU A 189 13.16 19.40 5.78
CA LEU A 189 13.77 20.32 4.82
C LEU A 189 14.83 21.23 5.46
N SER A 190 14.66 21.58 6.75
CA SER A 190 15.69 22.29 7.53
C SER A 190 16.96 21.45 7.64
N TRP A 191 16.84 20.17 8.03
CA TRP A 191 17.97 19.24 8.11
C TRP A 191 18.66 19.03 6.74
N TRP A 192 17.88 18.87 5.67
CA TRP A 192 18.39 18.74 4.30
C TRP A 192 19.07 20.02 3.77
N LYS A 193 18.54 21.20 4.10
CA LYS A 193 19.16 22.50 3.77
C LYS A 193 20.42 22.74 4.61
N CYS A 194 20.46 22.30 5.86
CA CYS A 194 21.62 22.42 6.75
C CYS A 194 22.77 21.50 6.28
N TRP A 195 22.44 20.27 5.88
CA TRP A 195 23.39 19.33 5.30
C TRP A 195 23.97 19.81 3.96
N ARG A 196 23.13 20.37 3.06
CA ARG A 196 23.61 21.01 1.81
C ARG A 196 24.48 22.26 2.01
N ARG A 197 24.38 22.93 3.16
CA ARG A 197 25.15 24.14 3.48
C ARG A 197 26.42 23.85 4.30
N GLY A 198 26.72 22.59 4.58
CA GLY A 198 27.94 22.20 5.30
C GLY A 198 27.98 22.62 6.78
N CYS A 199 26.84 22.97 7.38
CA CYS A 199 26.80 23.37 8.79
C CYS A 199 26.64 22.14 9.70
N LEU A 200 27.75 21.69 10.30
CA LEU A 200 27.72 20.75 11.41
C LEU A 200 27.30 21.49 12.70
N PRO A 201 26.29 21.03 13.46
CA PRO A 201 25.97 21.62 14.75
C PRO A 201 26.95 21.11 15.81
N VAL A 202 27.75 22.03 16.36
CA VAL A 202 28.52 21.84 17.60
C VAL A 202 27.53 21.71 18.75
N TRP A 203 27.40 20.50 19.30
CA TRP A 203 26.66 20.27 20.54
C TRP A 203 27.50 20.73 21.73
N GLY A 204 27.20 21.92 22.25
CA GLY A 204 27.70 22.40 23.53
C GLY A 204 26.88 21.81 24.68
N ILE A 205 27.41 20.78 25.33
CA ILE A 205 26.94 20.30 26.63
C ILE A 205 27.39 21.32 27.68
N ARG A 206 26.45 22.10 28.24
CA ARG A 206 26.67 22.80 29.51
C ARG A 206 26.23 21.89 30.65
N ARG A 207 27.15 21.73 31.61
CA ARG A 207 27.01 21.00 32.88
C ARG A 207 25.91 21.59 33.76
#